data_AF-A0AAD2FIA1-F1
#
_entry.id   AF-A0AAD2FIA1-F1
#
_cell.length_a   1.000
_cell.length_b   1.000
_cell.length_c   1.000
_cell.angle_alpha   90.00
_cell.angle_beta   90.00
_cell.angle_gamma   90.00
#
_symmetry.space_group_name_H-M   'P 1'
#
loop_
_entity.id
_entity.type
_entity.pdbx_description
1 polymer ?
#
loop_
_entity_poly.entity_id
_entity_poly.type
_entity_poly.pdbx_seq_one_letter_code
_entity_poly.pdbx_strand_id
1 'polypeptide(L)'
;MQVTLKKKVHSTMPSGYKPELDSTAFVNDDTAILYMQLIGILRWLVELGCLDVAAKVSMLSSYNVMPCEGHFHAALHIFAYLQKHPDCILVMDCNYADHLRPLKKADYSQFYEFTKDKLPSDMPTPLGKAVEFTMFVDASHAANVVTCQSRTGVLIFLTKLLSSGIQRSRTVSRQAVLVLNLLP
;
A
#
# COMPACT_ATOMS: atom_id res chain seq x y z
N MET A 1 -30.67 2.26 6.04
CA MET A 1 -30.15 1.14 5.23
C MET A 1 -29.43 0.18 6.18
N GLN A 2 -29.89 -1.06 6.35
CA GLN A 2 -29.20 -2.03 7.22
C GLN A 2 -27.95 -2.56 6.51
N VAL A 3 -26.78 -2.19 6.99
CA VAL A 3 -25.49 -2.64 6.46
C VAL A 3 -25.20 -4.04 6.99
N THR A 4 -25.31 -5.06 6.14
CA THR A 4 -24.97 -6.45 6.50
C THR A 4 -23.73 -6.90 5.74
N LEU A 5 -22.68 -7.30 6.46
CA LEU A 5 -21.44 -7.81 5.87
C LEU A 5 -21.59 -9.28 5.43
N LYS A 6 -20.98 -9.62 4.29
CA LYS A 6 -20.97 -11.01 3.80
C LYS A 6 -20.10 -11.90 4.70
N LYS A 7 -20.64 -13.05 5.11
CA LYS A 7 -19.97 -13.97 6.05
C LYS A 7 -18.83 -14.79 5.43
N LYS A 8 -18.82 -15.00 4.11
CA LYS A 8 -17.79 -15.78 3.40
C LYS A 8 -17.11 -14.91 2.36
N VAL A 9 -15.87 -14.51 2.66
CA VAL A 9 -15.00 -13.73 1.78
C VAL A 9 -13.61 -14.38 1.79
N HIS A 10 -12.99 -14.51 0.61
CA HIS A 10 -11.65 -15.10 0.47
C HIS A 10 -10.64 -14.13 -0.18
N SER A 11 -11.12 -13.09 -0.86
CA SER A 11 -10.32 -12.10 -1.57
C SER A 11 -10.69 -10.70 -1.10
N THR A 12 -9.81 -9.73 -1.31
CA THR A 12 -10.03 -8.33 -0.91
C THR A 12 -11.18 -7.68 -1.68
N MET A 13 -11.34 -8.00 -2.97
CA MET A 13 -12.50 -7.61 -3.78
C MET A 13 -13.30 -8.83 -4.27
N PRO A 14 -14.59 -8.67 -4.60
CA PRO A 14 -15.37 -9.72 -5.24
C PRO A 14 -14.72 -10.18 -6.55
N SER A 15 -14.84 -11.48 -6.87
CA SER A 15 -14.24 -12.04 -8.08
C SER A 15 -14.78 -11.35 -9.35
N GLY A 16 -13.89 -10.94 -10.25
CA GLY A 16 -14.23 -10.25 -11.50
C GLY A 16 -14.73 -8.81 -11.35
N TYR A 17 -14.83 -8.28 -10.12
CA TYR A 17 -15.29 -6.91 -9.91
C TYR A 17 -14.22 -5.89 -10.33
N LYS A 18 -14.62 -4.97 -11.19
CA LYS A 18 -13.81 -3.87 -11.74
C LYS A 18 -14.54 -2.55 -11.49
N PRO A 19 -14.05 -1.69 -10.58
CA PRO A 19 -14.70 -0.42 -10.25
C PRO A 19 -14.97 0.45 -11.48
N GLU A 20 -14.05 0.47 -12.44
CA GLU A 20 -14.18 1.28 -13.66
C GLU A 20 -15.31 0.84 -14.60
N LEU A 21 -15.82 -0.38 -14.48
CA LEU A 21 -16.94 -0.89 -15.28
C LEU A 21 -18.26 -0.89 -14.49
N ASP A 22 -18.28 -0.30 -13.29
CA ASP A 22 -19.47 -0.25 -12.48
C ASP A 22 -20.47 0.76 -13.06
N SER A 23 -21.58 0.25 -13.58
CA SER A 23 -22.69 1.04 -14.12
C SER A 23 -23.90 1.09 -13.18
N THR A 24 -23.72 0.74 -11.90
CA THR A 24 -24.79 0.86 -10.90
C THR A 24 -25.16 2.33 -10.63
N ALA A 25 -26.33 2.53 -10.02
CA ALA A 25 -26.82 3.87 -9.71
C ALA A 25 -25.87 4.61 -8.74
N PHE A 26 -25.91 5.94 -8.79
CA PHE A 26 -25.20 6.76 -7.83
C PHE A 26 -25.82 6.64 -6.45
N VAL A 27 -24.95 6.77 -5.46
CA VAL A 27 -25.32 6.66 -4.05
C VAL A 27 -25.89 7.99 -3.57
N ASN A 28 -26.88 7.94 -2.65
CA ASN A 28 -27.42 9.13 -2.00
C ASN A 28 -26.36 9.86 -1.15
N ASP A 29 -26.50 11.17 -0.96
CA ASP A 29 -25.53 12.01 -0.25
C ASP A 29 -25.09 11.45 1.11
N ASP A 30 -26.03 10.98 1.94
CA ASP A 30 -25.72 10.39 3.26
C ASP A 30 -24.79 9.17 3.16
N THR A 31 -25.02 8.35 2.14
CA THR A 31 -24.25 7.12 1.94
C THR A 31 -22.93 7.41 1.21
N ALA A 32 -22.87 8.48 0.41
CA ALA A 32 -21.63 9.00 -0.15
C ALA A 32 -20.70 9.55 0.95
N ILE A 33 -21.24 10.26 1.95
CA ILE A 33 -20.49 10.70 3.13
C ILE A 33 -19.94 9.47 3.89
N LEU A 34 -20.78 8.47 4.13
CA LEU A 34 -20.35 7.23 4.78
C LEU A 34 -19.26 6.51 3.98
N TYR A 35 -19.37 6.47 2.65
CA TYR A 35 -18.34 5.91 1.78
C TYR A 35 -16.98 6.59 1.97
N MET A 36 -16.94 7.93 1.96
CA MET A 36 -15.70 8.68 2.19
C MET A 36 -15.11 8.39 3.58
N GLN A 37 -15.95 8.28 4.61
CA GLN A 37 -15.50 7.89 5.96
C GLN A 37 -14.89 6.48 5.98
N LEU A 38 -15.53 5.52 5.32
CA LEU A 38 -15.04 4.14 5.21
C LEU A 38 -13.68 4.08 4.49
N ILE A 39 -13.53 4.81 3.38
CA ILE A 39 -12.25 4.91 2.66
C ILE A 39 -11.18 5.56 3.55
N GLY A 40 -11.54 6.57 4.33
CA GLY A 40 -10.65 7.17 5.33
C GLY A 40 -10.13 6.14 6.32
N ILE A 41 -11.03 5.37 6.94
CA ILE A 41 -10.67 4.31 7.90
C ILE A 41 -9.75 3.25 7.24
N LEU A 42 -10.06 2.83 6.02
CA LEU A 42 -9.24 1.86 5.29
C LEU A 42 -7.85 2.41 4.97
N ARG A 43 -7.74 3.70 4.65
CA ARG A 43 -6.45 4.36 4.38
C ARG A 43 -5.59 4.45 5.65
N TRP A 44 -6.20 4.78 6.79
CA TRP A 44 -5.55 4.71 8.09
C TRP A 44 -5.06 3.29 8.41
N LEU A 45 -5.85 2.27 8.08
CA LEU A 45 -5.49 0.87 8.30
C LEU A 45 -4.30 0.42 7.44
N VAL A 46 -4.17 0.96 6.22
CA VAL A 46 -2.96 0.77 5.39
C VAL A 46 -1.73 1.39 6.05
N GLU A 47 -1.85 2.60 6.61
CA GLU A 47 -0.76 3.27 7.32
C GLU A 47 -0.32 2.52 8.59
N LEU A 48 -1.24 1.77 9.22
CA LEU A 48 -0.92 0.89 10.36
C LEU A 48 -0.17 -0.38 9.95
N GLY A 49 0.02 -0.63 8.65
CA GLY A 49 0.81 -1.75 8.13
C GLY A 49 0.00 -2.87 7.50
N CYS A 50 -1.31 -2.69 7.26
CA CYS A 50 -2.09 -3.67 6.51
C CYS A 50 -1.97 -3.43 5.00
N LEU A 51 -0.87 -3.92 4.42
CA LEU A 51 -0.52 -3.65 3.01
C LEU A 51 -1.40 -4.43 2.01
N ASP A 52 -1.96 -5.57 2.41
CA ASP A 52 -2.76 -6.45 1.54
C ASP A 52 -3.95 -5.75 0.87
N VAL A 53 -4.54 -4.76 1.57
CA VAL A 53 -5.70 -4.00 1.07
C VAL A 53 -5.31 -2.72 0.33
N ALA A 54 -4.05 -2.28 0.41
CA ALA A 54 -3.59 -0.98 -0.07
C ALA A 54 -3.93 -0.72 -1.54
N ALA A 55 -3.66 -1.72 -2.40
CA ALA A 55 -3.97 -1.63 -3.83
C ALA A 55 -5.47 -1.39 -4.07
N LYS A 56 -6.34 -2.13 -3.38
CA LYS A 56 -7.80 -2.06 -3.58
C LYS A 56 -8.40 -0.78 -3.01
N VAL A 57 -7.90 -0.32 -1.87
CA VAL A 57 -8.28 0.96 -1.28
C VAL A 57 -7.89 2.13 -2.19
N SER A 58 -6.70 2.07 -2.81
CA SER A 58 -6.28 3.05 -3.82
C SER A 58 -7.21 3.06 -5.04
N MET A 59 -7.69 1.89 -5.49
CA MET A 59 -8.70 1.81 -6.57
C MET A 59 -10.00 2.50 -6.21
N LEU A 60 -10.56 2.21 -5.05
CA LEU A 60 -11.84 2.76 -4.64
C LEU A 60 -11.74 4.26 -4.30
N SER A 61 -10.62 4.71 -3.74
CA SER A 61 -10.42 6.13 -3.40
C SER A 61 -10.51 7.07 -4.60
N SER A 62 -10.29 6.60 -5.83
CA SER A 62 -10.47 7.39 -7.05
C SER A 62 -11.93 7.81 -7.29
N TYR A 63 -12.90 7.10 -6.71
CA TYR A 63 -14.34 7.32 -6.90
C TYR A 63 -15.01 8.07 -5.74
N ASN A 64 -14.23 8.72 -4.87
CA ASN A 64 -14.77 9.42 -3.69
C ASN A 64 -15.76 10.53 -4.04
N VAL A 65 -15.57 11.24 -5.16
CA VAL A 65 -16.43 12.37 -5.54
C VAL A 65 -17.84 11.94 -5.93
N MET A 66 -17.96 10.78 -6.59
CA MET A 66 -19.23 10.27 -7.10
C MET A 66 -19.24 8.74 -7.01
N PRO A 67 -19.46 8.18 -5.81
CA PRO A 67 -19.51 6.73 -5.63
C PRO A 67 -20.82 6.14 -6.18
N CYS A 68 -20.71 4.93 -6.73
CA CYS A 68 -21.83 4.11 -7.18
C CYS A 68 -22.16 3.05 -6.12
N GLU A 69 -23.33 2.44 -6.19
CA GLU A 69 -23.74 1.43 -5.21
C GLU A 69 -22.76 0.24 -5.17
N GLY A 70 -22.23 -0.17 -6.31
CA GLY A 70 -21.20 -1.21 -6.39
C GLY A 70 -19.91 -0.80 -5.68
N HIS A 71 -19.46 0.45 -5.85
CA HIS A 71 -18.32 1.01 -5.11
C HIS A 71 -18.51 0.92 -3.59
N PHE A 72 -19.70 1.28 -3.10
CA PHE A 72 -20.03 1.21 -1.68
C PHE A 72 -20.00 -0.23 -1.16
N HIS A 73 -20.63 -1.16 -1.89
CA HIS A 73 -20.59 -2.59 -1.54
C HIS A 73 -19.18 -3.19 -1.59
N ALA A 74 -18.34 -2.75 -2.52
CA ALA A 74 -16.94 -3.16 -2.60
C ALA A 74 -16.12 -2.67 -1.39
N ALA A 75 -16.34 -1.44 -0.91
CA ALA A 75 -15.71 -0.95 0.31
C ALA A 75 -16.11 -1.79 1.53
N LEU A 76 -17.39 -2.11 1.69
CA LEU A 76 -17.88 -3.00 2.75
C LEU A 76 -17.31 -4.43 2.66
N HIS A 77 -17.08 -4.93 1.45
CA HIS A 77 -16.45 -6.23 1.23
C HIS A 77 -15.03 -6.30 1.80
N ILE A 78 -14.26 -5.20 1.72
CA ILE A 78 -12.91 -5.12 2.31
C ILE A 78 -12.98 -5.28 3.84
N PHE A 79 -13.97 -4.66 4.50
CA PHE A 79 -14.15 -4.85 5.95
C PHE A 79 -14.49 -6.30 6.31
N ALA A 80 -15.31 -6.98 5.50
CA ALA A 80 -15.60 -8.40 5.68
C ALA A 80 -14.35 -9.28 5.48
N TYR A 81 -13.46 -8.92 4.56
CA TYR A 81 -12.16 -9.57 4.39
C TYR A 81 -11.28 -9.39 5.65
N LEU A 82 -11.16 -8.15 6.15
CA LEU A 82 -10.34 -7.83 7.32
C LEU A 82 -10.82 -8.55 8.58
N GLN A 83 -12.13 -8.72 8.76
CA GLN A 83 -12.69 -9.46 9.89
C GLN A 83 -12.21 -10.93 9.92
N LYS A 84 -11.96 -11.52 8.75
CA LYS A 84 -11.48 -12.90 8.62
C LYS A 84 -9.96 -13.02 8.74
N HIS A 85 -9.23 -11.95 8.44
CA HIS A 85 -7.76 -11.91 8.42
C HIS A 85 -7.21 -10.88 9.42
N PRO A 86 -7.31 -11.15 10.74
CA PRO A 86 -6.83 -10.21 11.77
C PRO A 86 -5.29 -10.12 11.83
N ASP A 87 -4.58 -11.09 11.25
CA ASP A 87 -3.13 -11.23 11.36
C ASP A 87 -2.35 -10.47 10.26
N CYS A 88 -3.02 -9.62 9.46
CA CYS A 88 -2.40 -8.80 8.42
C CYS A 88 -1.65 -7.59 9.02
N ILE A 89 -0.59 -7.86 9.79
CA ILE A 89 0.25 -6.85 10.45
C ILE A 89 1.65 -6.88 9.82
N LEU A 90 2.20 -5.70 9.56
CA LEU A 90 3.59 -5.54 9.11
C LEU A 90 4.55 -5.72 10.28
N VAL A 91 5.39 -6.74 10.21
CA VAL A 91 6.46 -7.00 11.19
C VAL A 91 7.76 -6.39 10.70
N MET A 92 8.43 -5.62 11.57
CA MET A 92 9.71 -5.00 11.26
C MET A 92 10.85 -5.77 11.92
N ASP A 93 11.82 -6.22 11.13
CA ASP A 93 13.08 -6.81 11.62
C ASP A 93 14.25 -5.89 11.23
N CYS A 94 15.18 -5.69 12.16
CA CYS A 94 16.35 -4.82 11.97
C CYS A 94 17.56 -5.55 11.37
N ASN A 95 17.44 -6.85 11.07
CA ASN A 95 18.49 -7.62 10.42
C ASN A 95 18.61 -7.30 8.93
N TYR A 96 19.71 -7.70 8.28
CA TYR A 96 19.85 -7.55 6.82
C TYR A 96 19.09 -8.65 6.07
N ALA A 97 18.67 -8.36 4.84
CA ALA A 97 17.87 -9.28 4.04
C ALA A 97 18.74 -10.34 3.34
N ASP A 98 18.86 -11.53 3.94
CA ASP A 98 19.75 -12.59 3.43
C ASP A 98 19.27 -13.26 2.12
N HIS A 99 18.01 -13.06 1.76
CA HIS A 99 17.32 -13.74 0.65
C HIS A 99 17.32 -12.94 -0.66
N LEU A 100 17.79 -11.69 -0.62
CA LEU A 100 17.84 -10.83 -1.80
C LEU A 100 19.20 -10.97 -2.48
N ARG A 101 19.18 -11.05 -3.81
CA ARG A 101 20.44 -11.01 -4.57
C ARG A 101 21.01 -9.60 -4.46
N PRO A 102 22.25 -9.44 -3.99
CA PRO A 102 22.87 -8.12 -3.92
C PRO A 102 22.95 -7.54 -5.32
N LEU A 103 22.38 -6.35 -5.52
CA LEU A 103 22.54 -5.62 -6.76
C LEU A 103 24.00 -5.22 -6.90
N LYS A 104 24.56 -5.40 -8.09
CA LYS A 104 25.93 -4.96 -8.37
C LYS A 104 25.97 -3.44 -8.21
N LYS A 105 26.77 -2.95 -7.28
CA LYS A 105 26.96 -1.51 -7.09
C LYS A 105 27.44 -0.93 -8.42
N ALA A 106 26.64 -0.06 -9.01
CA ALA A 106 27.01 0.63 -10.24
C ALA A 106 28.18 1.56 -9.94
N ASP A 107 29.23 1.44 -10.73
CA ASP A 107 30.39 2.31 -10.62
C ASP A 107 30.15 3.56 -11.46
N TYR A 108 29.83 4.66 -10.77
CA TYR A 108 29.63 5.98 -11.39
C TYR A 108 30.91 6.81 -11.42
N SER A 109 32.07 6.25 -11.03
CA SER A 109 33.34 6.99 -11.04
C SER A 109 33.72 7.52 -12.43
N GLN A 110 33.24 6.88 -13.50
CA GLN A 110 33.42 7.38 -14.88
C GLN A 110 32.73 8.73 -15.14
N PHE A 111 31.62 9.03 -14.45
CA PHE A 111 30.90 10.29 -14.59
C PHE A 111 31.30 11.32 -13.54
N TYR A 112 31.81 10.87 -12.39
CA TYR A 112 32.05 11.68 -11.20
C TYR A 112 33.42 11.38 -10.55
N GLU A 113 34.48 11.37 -11.34
CA GLU A 113 35.83 10.92 -10.92
C GLU A 113 36.43 11.74 -9.76
N PHE A 114 36.08 13.03 -9.68
CA PHE A 114 36.62 13.97 -8.67
C PHE A 114 35.62 14.31 -7.55
N THR A 115 34.39 13.82 -7.63
CA THR A 115 33.34 14.17 -6.67
C THR A 115 33.37 13.20 -5.50
N LYS A 116 33.77 13.70 -4.33
CA LYS A 116 33.59 12.99 -3.05
C LYS A 116 32.29 13.46 -2.42
N ASP A 117 31.52 12.52 -1.86
CA ASP A 117 30.34 12.87 -1.07
C ASP A 117 30.76 13.76 0.10
N LYS A 118 30.27 15.00 0.11
CA LYS A 118 30.54 15.96 1.18
C LYS A 118 29.66 15.61 2.36
N LEU A 119 30.24 14.95 3.35
CA LEU A 119 29.57 14.71 4.63
C LEU A 119 29.45 16.04 5.40
N PRO A 120 28.35 16.26 6.13
CA PRO A 120 28.20 17.44 6.97
C PRO A 120 29.24 17.43 8.11
N SER A 121 29.75 18.61 8.47
CA SER A 121 30.80 18.75 9.50
C SER A 121 30.33 18.35 10.90
N ASP A 122 29.02 18.45 11.16
CA ASP A 122 28.37 18.12 12.44
C ASP A 122 27.65 16.77 12.38
N MET A 123 28.24 15.80 11.68
CA MET A 123 27.67 14.45 11.58
C MET A 123 27.87 13.70 12.91
N PRO A 124 26.79 13.28 13.60
CA PRO A 124 26.93 12.51 14.83
C PRO A 124 27.56 11.14 14.54
N THR A 125 28.26 10.59 15.53
CA THR A 125 28.81 9.23 15.44
C THR A 125 27.68 8.22 15.19
N PRO A 126 27.80 7.34 14.18
CA PRO A 126 26.76 6.36 13.90
C PRO A 126 26.58 5.39 15.08
N LEU A 127 25.36 5.30 15.61
CA LEU A 127 25.02 4.51 16.80
C LEU A 127 24.67 3.04 16.49
N GLY A 128 24.76 2.61 15.23
CA GLY A 128 24.31 1.27 14.84
C GLY A 128 24.73 0.85 13.43
N LYS A 129 24.11 -0.24 12.97
CA LYS A 129 24.29 -0.79 11.63
C LYS A 129 23.78 0.18 10.55
N ALA A 130 24.42 0.16 9.39
CA ALA A 130 23.95 0.92 8.24
C ALA A 130 22.56 0.43 7.81
N VAL A 131 21.67 1.35 7.42
CA VAL A 131 20.35 1.00 6.91
C VAL A 131 20.49 0.65 5.43
N GLU A 132 20.08 -0.56 5.07
CA GLU A 132 19.96 -0.98 3.67
C GLU A 132 18.56 -0.63 3.15
N PHE A 133 18.47 -0.06 1.96
CA PHE A 133 17.19 0.20 1.30
C PHE A 133 16.99 -0.83 0.19
N THR A 134 15.89 -1.58 0.26
CA THR A 134 15.45 -2.41 -0.87
C THR A 134 14.14 -1.86 -1.39
N MET A 135 14.07 -1.58 -2.69
CA MET A 135 12.83 -1.16 -3.34
C MET A 135 12.30 -2.26 -4.25
N PHE A 136 11.01 -2.56 -4.13
CA PHE A 136 10.27 -3.36 -5.08
C PHE A 136 9.28 -2.45 -5.79
N VAL A 137 9.34 -2.46 -7.11
CA VAL A 137 8.44 -1.71 -7.97
C VAL A 137 7.64 -2.72 -8.77
N ASP A 138 6.33 -2.68 -8.62
CA ASP A 138 5.39 -3.44 -9.44
C ASP A 138 4.48 -2.47 -10.17
N ALA A 139 4.22 -2.73 -11.45
CA ALA A 139 3.37 -1.88 -12.27
C ALA A 139 2.35 -2.73 -13.01
N SER A 140 1.08 -2.40 -12.80
CA SER A 140 -0.02 -2.95 -13.59
C SER A 140 -0.33 -1.98 -14.72
N HIS A 141 0.20 -2.30 -15.91
CA HIS A 141 0.02 -1.50 -17.12
C HIS A 141 -1.42 -1.59 -17.65
N ALA A 142 -2.01 -0.43 -17.97
CA ALA A 142 -3.37 -0.31 -18.52
C ALA A 142 -4.44 -1.10 -17.76
N ALA A 143 -4.28 -1.22 -16.43
CA ALA A 143 -5.20 -1.98 -15.58
C ALA A 143 -6.61 -1.38 -15.57
N ASN A 144 -6.72 -0.05 -15.68
CA ASN A 144 -8.02 0.60 -15.87
C ASN A 144 -8.46 0.42 -17.32
N VAL A 145 -9.51 -0.37 -17.55
CA VAL A 145 -10.00 -0.70 -18.90
C VAL A 145 -10.60 0.53 -19.61
N VAL A 146 -11.11 1.52 -18.87
CA VAL A 146 -11.75 2.70 -19.45
C VAL A 146 -10.74 3.78 -19.78
N THR A 147 -9.88 4.13 -18.83
CA THR A 147 -8.93 5.24 -18.99
C THR A 147 -7.55 4.79 -19.47
N CYS A 148 -7.31 3.47 -19.58
CA CYS A 148 -5.99 2.87 -19.84
C CYS A 148 -4.89 3.31 -18.86
N GLN A 149 -5.27 3.86 -17.70
CA GLN A 149 -4.31 4.28 -16.68
C GLN A 149 -3.61 3.07 -16.05
N SER A 150 -2.29 3.19 -15.90
CA SER A 150 -1.46 2.26 -15.15
C SER A 150 -1.47 2.59 -13.67
N ARG A 151 -1.25 1.58 -12.83
CA ARG A 151 -1.03 1.74 -11.40
C ARG A 151 0.31 1.15 -11.03
N THR A 152 1.12 1.91 -10.31
CA THR A 152 2.44 1.49 -9.86
C THR A 152 2.43 1.41 -8.34
N GLY A 153 2.76 0.25 -7.81
CA GLY A 153 3.04 0.05 -6.39
C GLY A 153 4.55 0.11 -6.16
N VAL A 154 4.97 0.91 -5.19
CA VAL A 154 6.36 0.95 -4.74
C VAL A 154 6.38 0.52 -3.27
N LEU A 155 7.11 -0.55 -2.99
CA LEU A 155 7.39 -1.02 -1.64
C LEU A 155 8.84 -0.75 -1.32
N ILE A 156 9.10 0.04 -0.28
CA ILE A 156 10.45 0.36 0.17
C ILE A 156 10.65 -0.31 1.52
N PHE A 157 11.62 -1.20 1.58
CA PHE A 157 12.04 -1.89 2.78
C PHE A 157 13.32 -1.27 3.34
N LEU A 158 13.33 -1.09 4.65
CA LEU A 158 14.51 -0.70 5.42
C LEU A 158 15.04 -1.97 6.08
N THR A 159 16.28 -2.35 5.79
CA THR A 159 16.91 -3.58 6.26
C THR A 159 16.09 -4.83 5.87
N LYS A 160 15.61 -5.64 6.81
CA LYS A 160 14.82 -6.86 6.54
C LYS A 160 13.38 -6.66 6.98
N LEU A 161 12.52 -6.38 6.02
CA LEU A 161 11.11 -6.20 6.30
C LEU A 161 10.27 -7.33 5.68
N LEU A 162 10.57 -8.58 6.03
CA LEU A 162 9.61 -9.69 6.02
C LEU A 162 10.24 -10.94 6.65
N SER A 163 9.86 -11.26 7.88
CA SER A 163 9.89 -12.65 8.35
C SER A 163 8.45 -12.99 8.73
N SER A 164 7.93 -14.09 8.18
CA SER A 164 6.65 -14.65 8.61
C SER A 164 6.85 -15.25 10.01
N GLY A 165 6.87 -14.40 11.02
CA GLY A 165 7.06 -14.75 12.42
C GLY A 165 6.24 -13.82 13.27
N ILE A 166 5.23 -14.37 13.95
CA ILE A 166 4.43 -13.65 14.93
C ILE A 166 5.37 -13.16 16.03
N GLN A 167 5.65 -11.86 16.07
CA GLN A 167 6.28 -11.25 17.23
C GLN A 167 5.51 -9.99 17.62
N ARG A 168 4.87 -10.08 18.79
CA ARG A 168 3.96 -9.09 19.35
C ARG A 168 4.76 -7.96 20.00
N SER A 169 5.40 -7.10 19.22
CA SER A 169 6.00 -5.86 19.73
C SER A 169 5.31 -4.64 19.13
N ARG A 170 4.64 -3.88 20.00
CA ARG A 170 4.03 -2.59 19.67
C ARG A 170 5.13 -1.55 19.53
N THR A 171 5.57 -1.28 18.31
CA THR A 171 6.38 -0.09 18.01
C THR A 171 5.96 0.42 16.65
N VAL A 172 5.19 1.51 16.64
CA VAL A 172 4.76 2.18 15.41
C VAL A 172 5.92 3.05 14.95
N SER A 173 6.78 2.52 14.09
CA SER A 173 7.63 3.40 13.27
C SER A 173 6.84 3.74 12.01
N ARG A 174 6.71 5.05 11.73
CA ARG A 174 5.92 5.55 10.61
C ARG A 174 6.60 5.12 9.31
N GLN A 175 5.94 4.29 8.51
CA GLN A 175 6.38 3.97 7.15
C GLN A 175 5.48 4.67 6.14
N ALA A 176 6.10 5.33 5.17
CA ALA A 176 5.43 5.92 4.03
C ALA A 176 5.24 4.84 2.96
N VAL A 177 4.05 4.25 2.89
CA VAL A 177 3.64 3.44 1.75
C VAL A 177 3.04 4.39 0.72
N LEU A 178 3.88 4.80 -0.24
CA LEU A 178 3.45 5.67 -1.32
C LEU A 178 2.90 4.82 -2.46
N VAL A 179 1.58 4.58 -2.44
CA VAL A 179 0.87 4.16 -3.65
C VAL A 179 0.70 5.39 -4.53
N LEU A 180 1.69 5.66 -5.37
CA LEU A 180 1.61 6.72 -6.36
C LEU A 180 0.80 6.23 -7.58
N ASN A 181 -0.38 6.79 -7.78
CA ASN A 181 -1.01 6.77 -9.11
C ASN A 181 -0.20 7.73 -10.00
N LEU A 182 0.86 7.23 -10.62
CA LEU A 182 1.66 7.97 -11.60
C LEU A 182 0.95 7.93 -12.95
N LEU A 183 0.15 8.96 -13.25
CA LEU A 183 0.03 9.67 -14.53
C LEU A 183 -1.28 10.51 -14.53
N PRO A 184 -1.22 11.81 -14.86
CA PRO A 184 -2.40 12.60 -15.24
C PRO A 184 -3.00 12.11 -16.57
#